data_AF-G7Z2E0-F1
#
_entry.id   AF-G7Z2E0-F1
#
_cell.length_a   1.000
_cell.length_b   1.000
_cell.length_c   1.000
_cell.angle_alpha   90.00
_cell.angle_beta   90.00
_cell.angle_gamma   90.00
#
_symmetry.space_group_name_H-M   'P 1'
#
loop_
_entity.id
_entity.type
_entity.pdbx_description
1 polymer ?
#
loop_
_entity_poly.entity_id
_entity_poly.type
_entity_poly.pdbx_seq_one_letter_code
_entity_poly.pdbx_strand_id
1 'polypeptide(L)'
;MNAGSIFWKNILSEESVRHLIEKLRENELNDDLLIPQFAGILADKERFISNVLKYRISVCDQGIGPQDYFKQLETLEILCQLRNALSSDNFELHIQSGYLLDEFSLADVAQNCMNPARNPYLSLIKRDIIPAIMSYSPDVLFLTGRISLFNAAIANIVKSSSLNTHISYTQHSTEYYSISKMLSCILMA
;
A
#
# COMPACT_ATOMS: atom_id res chain seq x y z
N MET A 1 3.28 14.54 6.31
CA MET A 1 3.29 13.62 5.15
C MET A 1 2.30 12.49 5.42
N ASN A 2 1.44 12.12 4.45
CA ASN A 2 0.58 10.92 4.56
C ASN A 2 1.08 9.85 3.58
N ALA A 3 1.73 8.82 4.10
CA ALA A 3 2.31 7.77 3.28
C ALA A 3 1.27 6.90 2.56
N GLY A 4 0.10 6.69 3.16
CA GLY A 4 -1.01 5.98 2.54
C GLY A 4 -1.54 6.72 1.30
N SER A 5 -1.61 8.06 1.36
CA SER A 5 -1.96 8.86 0.19
C SER A 5 -0.93 8.75 -0.94
N ILE A 6 0.36 8.69 -0.61
CA ILE A 6 1.43 8.51 -1.62
C ILE A 6 1.31 7.13 -2.27
N PHE A 7 1.11 6.09 -1.47
CA PHE A 7 0.89 4.72 -1.94
C PHE A 7 -0.27 4.63 -2.94
N TRP A 8 -1.45 5.09 -2.54
CA TRP A 8 -2.64 5.03 -3.39
C TRP A 8 -2.56 5.97 -4.60
N LYS A 9 -1.92 7.13 -4.48
CA LYS A 9 -1.69 8.03 -5.61
C LYS A 9 -0.88 7.34 -6.70
N ASN A 10 0.13 6.55 -6.33
CA ASN A 10 0.94 5.82 -7.30
C ASN A 10 0.10 4.76 -8.01
N ILE A 11 -0.61 3.91 -7.25
CA ILE A 11 -1.41 2.80 -7.80
C ILE A 11 -2.59 3.29 -8.64
N LEU A 12 -3.31 4.32 -8.16
CA LEU A 12 -4.53 4.83 -8.77
C LEU A 12 -4.27 6.02 -9.71
N SER A 13 -3.01 6.22 -10.14
CA SER A 13 -2.67 7.22 -11.15
C SER A 13 -3.21 6.82 -12.52
N GLU A 14 -3.56 7.80 -13.36
CA GLU A 14 -4.04 7.51 -14.71
C GLU A 14 -3.04 6.70 -15.52
N GLU A 15 -1.75 7.05 -15.42
CA GLU A 15 -0.66 6.32 -16.05
C GLU A 15 -0.62 4.85 -15.60
N SER A 16 -0.68 4.59 -14.29
CA SER A 16 -0.65 3.21 -13.76
C SER A 16 -1.88 2.40 -14.16
N VAL A 17 -3.07 3.01 -14.16
CA VAL A 17 -4.30 2.35 -14.57
C VAL A 17 -4.26 2.02 -16.07
N ARG A 18 -3.85 2.96 -16.91
CA ARG A 18 -3.71 2.74 -18.36
C ARG A 18 -2.69 1.64 -18.64
N HIS A 19 -1.53 1.69 -17.99
CA HIS A 19 -0.49 0.65 -18.14
C HIS A 19 -0.99 -0.74 -17.77
N LEU A 20 -1.78 -0.85 -16.70
CA LEU A 20 -2.34 -2.13 -16.26
C LEU A 20 -3.36 -2.70 -17.27
N ILE A 21 -4.20 -1.85 -17.85
CA ILE A 21 -5.17 -2.26 -18.88
C ILE A 21 -4.48 -2.64 -20.19
N GLU A 22 -3.40 -1.96 -20.55
CA GLU A 22 -2.59 -2.34 -21.72
C GLU A 22 -1.94 -3.71 -21.51
N LYS A 23 -1.40 -3.98 -20.32
CA LYS A 23 -0.91 -5.33 -19.96
C LYS A 23 -2.02 -6.39 -20.02
N LEU A 24 -3.23 -6.07 -19.59
CA LEU A 24 -4.37 -6.97 -19.72
C LEU A 24 -4.64 -7.31 -21.19
N ARG A 25 -4.60 -6.32 -22.08
CA ARG A 25 -4.77 -6.53 -23.53
C ARG A 25 -3.67 -7.42 -24.10
N GLU A 26 -2.42 -7.19 -23.71
CA GLU A 26 -1.28 -8.00 -24.17
C GLU A 26 -1.39 -9.47 -23.74
N ASN A 27 -2.12 -9.75 -22.65
CA ASN A 27 -2.31 -11.08 -22.10
C ASN A 27 -3.75 -11.59 -22.27
N GLU A 28 -4.53 -11.05 -23.22
CA GLU A 28 -5.96 -11.38 -23.37
C GLU A 28 -6.23 -12.86 -23.69
N LEU A 29 -5.23 -13.56 -24.24
CA LEU A 29 -5.26 -14.98 -24.56
C LEU A 29 -4.82 -15.89 -23.41
N ASN A 30 -4.48 -15.32 -22.25
CA ASN A 30 -4.14 -16.10 -21.08
C ASN A 30 -5.42 -16.59 -20.38
N ASP A 31 -5.59 -17.91 -20.31
CA ASP A 31 -6.75 -18.55 -19.70
C ASP A 31 -6.96 -18.13 -18.23
N ASP A 32 -5.88 -17.86 -17.49
CA ASP A 32 -5.95 -17.39 -16.09
C ASP A 32 -6.56 -15.98 -15.96
N LEU A 33 -6.62 -15.21 -17.05
CA LEU A 33 -7.18 -13.86 -17.11
C LEU A 33 -8.59 -13.82 -17.74
N LEU A 34 -9.17 -14.97 -18.08
CA LEU A 34 -10.52 -15.08 -18.67
C LEU A 34 -11.64 -14.96 -17.60
N ILE A 35 -11.56 -13.94 -16.76
CA ILE A 35 -12.62 -13.63 -15.80
C ILE A 35 -13.58 -12.56 -16.35
N PRO A 36 -14.90 -12.65 -16.09
CA PRO A 36 -15.91 -11.75 -16.67
C PRO A 36 -15.63 -10.26 -16.45
N GLN A 37 -15.07 -9.91 -15.29
CA GLN A 37 -14.70 -8.53 -14.94
C GLN A 37 -13.64 -7.98 -15.90
N PHE A 38 -12.62 -8.77 -16.25
CA PHE A 38 -11.54 -8.35 -17.14
C PHE A 38 -12.02 -8.25 -18.60
N ALA A 39 -12.90 -9.16 -19.03
CA ALA A 39 -13.57 -9.04 -20.32
C ALA A 39 -14.39 -7.74 -20.40
N GLY A 40 -15.10 -7.38 -19.32
CA GLY A 40 -15.82 -6.11 -19.20
C GLY A 40 -14.92 -4.88 -19.32
N ILE A 41 -13.72 -4.93 -18.72
CA ILE A 41 -12.71 -3.86 -18.84
C ILE A 41 -12.26 -3.73 -20.30
N LEU A 42 -11.93 -4.83 -20.97
CA LEU A 42 -11.46 -4.81 -22.36
C LEU A 42 -12.53 -4.31 -23.35
N ALA A 43 -13.81 -4.57 -23.06
CA ALA A 43 -14.93 -4.12 -23.88
C ALA A 43 -15.15 -2.59 -23.84
N ASP A 44 -14.90 -1.93 -22.70
CA ASP A 44 -15.07 -0.47 -22.55
C ASP A 44 -14.02 0.15 -21.61
N LYS A 45 -12.78 0.19 -22.10
CA LYS A 45 -11.58 0.60 -21.34
C LYS A 45 -11.67 2.03 -20.83
N GLU A 46 -12.06 2.97 -21.69
CA GLU A 46 -12.10 4.39 -21.33
C GLU A 46 -13.16 4.68 -20.27
N ARG A 47 -14.30 3.97 -20.30
CA ARG A 47 -15.29 4.06 -19.23
C ARG A 47 -14.75 3.52 -17.92
N PHE A 48 -14.05 2.39 -17.94
CA PHE A 48 -13.43 1.84 -16.73
C PHE A 48 -12.39 2.80 -16.15
N ILE A 49 -11.48 3.33 -16.97
CA ILE A 49 -10.48 4.33 -16.57
C ILE A 49 -11.14 5.56 -15.97
N SER A 50 -12.14 6.12 -16.66
CA SER A 50 -12.89 7.29 -16.19
C SER A 50 -13.55 7.05 -14.84
N ASN A 51 -14.17 5.87 -14.66
CA ASN A 51 -14.77 5.46 -13.40
C ASN A 51 -13.72 5.36 -12.28
N VAL A 52 -12.60 4.68 -12.50
CA VAL A 52 -11.52 4.58 -11.50
C VAL A 52 -11.01 5.95 -11.06
N LEU A 53 -10.74 6.84 -12.02
CA LEU A 53 -10.22 8.18 -11.75
C LEU A 53 -11.20 9.08 -11.00
N LYS A 54 -12.50 8.90 -11.24
CA LYS A 54 -13.58 9.56 -10.50
C LYS A 54 -13.73 8.96 -9.09
N TYR A 55 -13.84 7.64 -9.01
CA TYR A 55 -14.20 6.91 -7.81
C TYR A 55 -13.10 6.93 -6.75
N ARG A 56 -11.82 7.03 -7.12
CA ARG A 56 -10.71 7.22 -6.16
C ARG A 56 -10.86 8.48 -5.29
N ILE A 57 -11.66 9.44 -5.73
CA ILE A 57 -11.96 10.67 -4.98
C ILE A 57 -13.34 10.53 -4.33
N SER A 58 -14.36 10.22 -5.12
CA SER A 58 -15.76 10.27 -4.66
C SER A 58 -16.13 9.18 -3.65
N VAL A 59 -15.34 8.10 -3.53
CA VAL A 59 -15.62 7.04 -2.54
C VAL A 59 -15.47 7.55 -1.09
N CYS A 60 -14.74 8.65 -0.90
CA CYS A 60 -14.55 9.31 0.38
C CYS A 60 -15.65 10.35 0.69
N ASP A 61 -16.59 10.60 -0.24
CA ASP A 61 -17.62 11.62 -0.05
C ASP A 61 -18.70 11.13 0.93
N GLN A 62 -18.95 11.91 1.98
CA GLN A 62 -19.91 11.55 3.04
C GLN A 62 -21.39 11.59 2.60
N GLY A 63 -21.66 12.04 1.36
CA GLY A 63 -23.01 12.23 0.83
C GLY A 63 -23.48 11.16 -0.16
N ILE A 64 -22.68 10.13 -0.44
CA ILE A 64 -23.04 9.07 -1.39
C ILE A 64 -23.97 8.04 -0.74
N GLY A 65 -24.95 7.56 -1.51
CA GLY A 65 -25.80 6.47 -1.06
C GLY A 65 -25.04 5.16 -0.91
N PRO A 66 -25.51 4.20 -0.08
CA PRO A 66 -24.84 2.91 0.10
C PRO A 66 -24.57 2.15 -1.20
N GLN A 67 -25.53 2.16 -2.14
CA GLN A 67 -25.38 1.50 -3.43
C GLN A 67 -24.23 2.09 -4.26
N ASP A 68 -24.15 3.43 -4.32
CA ASP A 68 -23.07 4.11 -5.03
C ASP A 68 -21.73 3.88 -4.34
N TYR A 69 -21.69 3.86 -3.01
CA TYR A 69 -20.49 3.52 -2.26
C TYR A 69 -19.97 2.13 -2.61
N PHE A 70 -20.81 1.10 -2.56
CA PHE A 70 -20.41 -0.27 -2.88
C PHE A 70 -19.99 -0.42 -4.35
N LYS A 71 -20.71 0.21 -5.28
CA LYS A 71 -20.34 0.24 -6.70
C LYS A 71 -18.94 0.83 -6.92
N GLN A 72 -18.65 1.94 -6.24
CA GLN A 72 -17.35 2.61 -6.32
C GLN A 72 -16.23 1.74 -5.74
N LEU A 73 -16.46 1.15 -4.56
CA LEU A 73 -15.52 0.22 -3.94
C LEU A 73 -15.25 -1.00 -4.83
N GLU A 74 -16.30 -1.62 -5.38
CA GLU A 74 -16.18 -2.78 -6.25
C GLU A 74 -15.37 -2.45 -7.51
N THR A 75 -15.58 -1.28 -8.10
CA THR A 75 -14.79 -0.84 -9.26
C THR A 75 -13.31 -0.70 -8.92
N LEU A 76 -12.99 -0.12 -7.76
CA LEU A 76 -11.60 0.02 -7.29
C LEU A 76 -11.00 -1.33 -6.91
N GLU A 77 -11.80 -2.24 -6.37
CA GLU A 77 -11.39 -3.60 -6.00
C GLU A 77 -11.08 -4.44 -7.26
N ILE A 78 -11.87 -4.31 -8.33
CA ILE A 78 -11.58 -4.95 -9.62
C ILE A 78 -10.21 -4.51 -10.16
N LEU A 79 -9.84 -3.24 -9.98
CA LEU A 79 -8.49 -2.77 -10.35
C LEU A 79 -7.40 -3.44 -9.49
N CYS A 80 -7.63 -3.59 -8.19
CA CYS A 80 -6.71 -4.32 -7.31
C CYS A 80 -6.58 -5.79 -7.72
N GLN A 81 -7.68 -6.47 -8.03
CA GLN A 81 -7.69 -7.84 -8.55
C GLN A 81 -6.93 -7.96 -9.87
N LEU A 82 -7.15 -7.02 -10.79
CA LEU A 82 -6.40 -6.97 -12.05
C LEU A 82 -4.90 -6.84 -11.82
N ARG A 83 -4.51 -6.00 -10.84
CA ARG A 83 -3.11 -5.87 -10.46
C ARG A 83 -2.56 -7.17 -9.90
N ASN A 84 -3.29 -7.83 -9.01
CA ASN A 84 -2.87 -9.10 -8.41
C ASN A 84 -2.70 -10.18 -9.49
N ALA A 85 -3.64 -10.28 -10.43
CA ALA A 85 -3.60 -11.27 -11.52
C ALA A 85 -2.46 -11.04 -12.52
N LEU A 86 -2.05 -9.79 -12.73
CA LEU A 86 -0.95 -9.42 -13.64
C LEU A 86 0.41 -9.29 -12.93
N SER A 87 0.44 -9.40 -11.61
CA SER A 87 1.67 -9.32 -10.85
C SER A 87 2.32 -10.68 -10.73
N SER A 88 3.64 -10.72 -10.84
CA SER A 88 4.43 -11.93 -10.58
C SER A 88 4.79 -12.09 -9.09
N ASP A 89 4.34 -11.17 -8.23
CA ASP A 89 4.59 -11.23 -6.79
C ASP A 89 3.45 -11.94 -6.05
N ASN A 90 3.75 -12.55 -4.90
CA ASN A 90 2.79 -13.30 -4.10
C ASN A 90 1.98 -12.40 -3.17
N PHE A 91 1.79 -11.13 -3.52
CA PHE A 91 1.15 -10.16 -2.66
C PHE A 91 -0.24 -9.81 -3.17
N GLU A 92 -1.23 -10.04 -2.33
CA GLU A 92 -2.61 -9.68 -2.62
C GLU A 92 -2.88 -8.25 -2.14
N LEU A 93 -3.28 -7.38 -3.05
CA LEU A 93 -3.73 -6.03 -2.76
C LEU A 93 -5.26 -5.96 -2.72
N HIS A 94 -5.82 -5.27 -1.72
CA HIS A 94 -7.23 -4.88 -1.67
C HIS A 94 -7.38 -3.39 -1.40
N ILE A 95 -8.48 -2.79 -1.87
CA ILE A 95 -8.71 -1.36 -1.74
C ILE A 95 -8.82 -0.91 -0.28
N GLN A 96 -9.41 -1.74 0.58
CA GLN A 96 -9.66 -1.38 1.99
C GLN A 96 -8.45 -1.64 2.89
N SER A 97 -7.66 -2.67 2.60
CA SER A 97 -6.61 -3.18 3.49
C SER A 97 -5.20 -2.89 3.01
N GLY A 98 -5.03 -2.41 1.77
CA GLY A 98 -3.72 -2.41 1.12
C GLY A 98 -3.26 -3.85 0.87
N TYR A 99 -1.96 -4.12 0.98
CA TYR A 99 -1.43 -5.48 0.85
C TYR A 99 -1.80 -6.35 2.06
N LEU A 100 -2.29 -7.56 1.80
CA LEU A 100 -2.46 -8.59 2.82
C LEU A 100 -1.10 -9.17 3.19
N LEU A 101 -0.65 -8.84 4.39
CA LEU A 101 0.64 -9.29 4.91
C LEU A 101 0.43 -10.08 6.21
N ASP A 102 1.22 -11.13 6.34
CA ASP A 102 1.33 -11.90 7.57
C ASP A 102 2.19 -11.09 8.57
N GLU A 103 1.51 -10.40 9.47
CA GLU A 103 2.09 -9.54 10.51
C GLU A 103 1.64 -9.98 11.91
N PHE A 104 1.48 -11.29 12.14
CA PHE A 104 0.91 -11.81 13.39
C PHE A 104 1.85 -11.64 14.60
N SER A 105 3.17 -11.57 14.39
CA SER A 105 4.13 -11.37 15.46
C SER A 105 5.12 -10.24 15.17
N LEU A 106 5.51 -9.53 16.23
CA LEU A 106 6.49 -8.45 16.14
C LEU A 106 7.89 -8.96 15.80
N ALA A 107 8.21 -10.22 16.16
CA ALA A 107 9.45 -10.86 15.77
C ALA A 107 9.50 -11.09 14.25
N ASP A 108 8.38 -11.56 13.68
CA ASP A 108 8.27 -11.73 12.23
C ASP A 108 8.36 -10.39 11.50
N VAL A 109 7.71 -9.35 12.03
CA VAL A 109 7.80 -7.99 11.47
C VAL A 109 9.24 -7.49 11.52
N ALA A 110 9.93 -7.61 12.66
CA ALA A 110 11.32 -7.18 12.79
C ALA A 110 12.24 -7.90 11.80
N GLN A 111 12.12 -9.24 11.70
CA GLN A 111 12.95 -10.06 10.82
C GLN A 111 12.69 -9.80 9.33
N ASN A 112 11.44 -9.52 8.95
CA ASN A 112 11.04 -9.47 7.55
C ASN A 112 10.80 -8.06 7.01
N CYS A 113 10.83 -7.02 7.85
CA CYS A 113 10.54 -5.65 7.40
C CYS A 113 11.46 -5.19 6.25
N MET A 114 12.71 -5.66 6.22
CA MET A 114 13.69 -5.33 5.17
C MET A 114 13.77 -6.37 4.04
N ASN A 115 12.95 -7.43 4.05
CA ASN A 115 12.94 -8.48 3.04
C ASN A 115 11.97 -8.16 1.88
N PRO A 116 12.45 -7.93 0.63
CA PRO A 116 11.59 -7.63 -0.53
C PRO A 116 10.59 -8.72 -0.89
N ALA A 117 10.89 -9.98 -0.58
CA ALA A 117 9.98 -11.10 -0.81
C ALA A 117 8.85 -11.19 0.23
N ARG A 118 8.90 -10.37 1.29
CA ARG A 118 7.88 -10.32 2.35
C ARG A 118 7.25 -8.95 2.51
N ASN A 119 7.95 -7.88 2.14
CA ASN A 119 7.48 -6.50 2.27
C ASN A 119 7.37 -5.81 0.89
N PRO A 120 6.18 -5.79 0.27
CA PRO A 120 5.98 -5.17 -1.05
C PRO A 120 6.12 -3.64 -1.01
N TYR A 121 6.07 -3.04 0.17
CA TYR A 121 6.16 -1.60 0.31
C TYR A 121 7.60 -1.07 0.24
N LEU A 122 8.62 -1.94 0.31
CA LEU A 122 10.02 -1.49 0.40
C LEU A 122 10.45 -0.59 -0.76
N SER A 123 10.01 -0.88 -1.97
CA SER A 123 10.33 -0.07 -3.15
C SER A 123 9.76 1.35 -3.00
N LEU A 124 8.48 1.45 -2.63
CA LEU A 124 7.82 2.73 -2.34
C LEU A 124 8.53 3.48 -1.21
N ILE A 125 8.84 2.78 -0.12
CA ILE A 125 9.47 3.37 1.06
C ILE A 125 10.80 4.01 0.68
N LYS A 126 11.68 3.27 0.00
CA LYS A 126 13.00 3.75 -0.38
C LYS A 126 12.95 4.87 -1.42
N ARG A 127 12.02 4.79 -2.38
CA ARG A 127 11.92 5.74 -3.49
C ARG A 127 11.25 7.06 -3.10
N ASP A 128 10.16 7.00 -2.33
CA ASP A 128 9.27 8.16 -2.13
C ASP A 128 9.25 8.63 -0.67
N ILE A 129 9.21 7.69 0.29
CA ILE A 129 8.96 8.01 1.71
C ILE A 129 10.23 8.45 2.42
N ILE A 130 11.31 7.66 2.32
CA ILE A 130 12.58 7.95 2.97
C ILE A 130 13.18 9.27 2.49
N PRO A 131 13.24 9.57 1.17
CA PRO A 131 13.76 10.85 0.72
C PRO A 131 12.98 12.05 1.27
N ALA A 132 11.66 11.92 1.41
CA ALA A 132 10.82 12.97 2.01
C ALA A 132 11.07 13.15 3.52
N ILE A 133 11.37 12.08 4.26
CA ILE A 133 11.77 12.16 5.67
C ILE A 133 13.14 12.80 5.79
N MET A 134 14.11 12.35 4.98
CA MET A 134 15.49 12.82 5.03
C MET A 134 15.61 14.30 4.65
N SER A 135 14.80 14.77 3.69
CA SER A 135 14.80 16.19 3.30
C SER A 135 14.25 17.12 4.38
N TYR A 136 13.32 16.63 5.21
CA TYR A 136 12.83 17.37 6.37
C TYR A 136 13.77 17.28 7.58
N SER A 137 14.56 16.21 7.67
CA SER A 137 15.53 15.93 8.75
C SER A 137 14.92 16.08 10.16
N PRO A 138 13.85 15.33 10.50
CA PRO A 138 13.13 15.51 11.75
C PRO A 138 13.94 15.09 12.98
N ASP A 139 13.84 15.86 14.06
CA ASP A 139 14.29 15.44 15.39
C ASP A 139 13.42 14.30 15.94
N VAL A 140 12.12 14.32 15.63
CA VAL A 140 11.15 13.31 16.07
C VAL A 140 10.29 12.86 14.89
N LEU A 141 10.22 11.54 14.69
CA LEU A 141 9.36 10.88 13.70
C LEU A 141 8.25 10.12 14.42
N PHE A 142 7.00 10.51 14.16
CA PHE A 142 5.83 9.79 14.62
C PHE A 142 5.33 8.82 13.54
N LEU A 143 5.28 7.54 13.88
CA LEU A 143 4.67 6.49 13.08
C LEU A 143 3.30 6.18 13.67
N THR A 144 2.24 6.31 12.88
CA THR A 144 0.85 6.15 13.34
C THR A 144 0.31 4.77 12.99
N GLY A 145 -0.45 4.18 13.91
CA GLY A 145 -1.14 2.89 13.72
C GLY A 145 -0.35 1.71 14.27
N ARG A 146 -0.68 0.51 13.78
CA ARG A 146 -0.02 -0.73 14.23
C ARG A 146 1.44 -0.80 13.78
N ILE A 147 2.25 -1.54 14.52
CA ILE A 147 3.58 -1.93 14.03
C ILE A 147 3.37 -2.93 12.90
N SER A 148 3.80 -2.56 11.70
CA SER A 148 3.68 -3.31 10.46
C SER A 148 5.03 -3.39 9.76
N LEU A 149 5.18 -4.27 8.77
CA LEU A 149 6.35 -4.32 7.89
C LEU A 149 6.63 -2.96 7.26
N PHE A 150 5.57 -2.19 6.95
CA PHE A 150 5.69 -0.82 6.44
C PHE A 150 6.38 0.12 7.44
N ASN A 151 5.81 0.25 8.63
CA ASN A 151 6.32 1.19 9.65
C ASN A 151 7.68 0.75 10.19
N ALA A 152 7.88 -0.55 10.39
CA ALA A 152 9.15 -1.11 10.86
C ALA A 152 10.28 -0.88 9.85
N ALA A 153 10.02 -1.04 8.54
CA ALA A 153 11.01 -0.75 7.51
C ALA A 153 11.42 0.72 7.49
N ILE A 154 10.48 1.66 7.63
CA ILE A 154 10.79 3.08 7.75
C ILE A 154 11.67 3.32 8.98
N ALA A 155 11.28 2.76 10.13
CA ALA A 155 12.02 2.94 11.37
C ALA A 155 13.46 2.41 11.28
N ASN A 156 13.64 1.20 10.72
CA ASN A 156 14.94 0.57 10.54
C ASN A 156 15.84 1.41 9.60
N ILE A 157 15.31 1.89 8.46
CA ILE A 157 16.08 2.73 7.52
C ILE A 157 16.45 4.07 8.15
N VAL A 158 15.52 4.74 8.84
CA VAL A 158 15.80 6.04 9.47
C VAL A 158 16.83 5.89 10.59
N LYS A 159 16.76 4.83 11.41
CA LYS A 159 17.76 4.59 12.46
C LYS A 159 19.12 4.16 11.94
N SER A 160 19.17 3.49 10.80
CA SER A 160 20.43 3.15 10.13
C SER A 160 21.06 4.34 9.40
N SER A 161 20.34 5.47 9.29
CA SER A 161 20.87 6.71 8.71
C SER A 161 21.66 7.52 9.74
N SER A 162 22.39 8.54 9.29
CA SER A 162 23.10 9.47 10.18
C SER A 162 22.19 10.45 10.94
N LEU A 163 20.86 10.38 10.74
CA LEU A 163 19.92 11.21 11.48
C LEU A 163 19.79 10.74 12.93
N ASN A 164 19.99 11.65 13.88
CA ASN A 164 19.70 11.42 15.30
C ASN A 164 18.18 11.55 15.60
N THR A 165 17.34 10.94 14.77
CA THR A 165 15.88 11.05 14.90
C THR A 165 15.36 10.14 16.00
N HIS A 166 14.56 10.68 16.92
CA HIS A 166 13.76 9.90 17.86
C HIS A 166 12.51 9.35 17.14
N ILE A 167 12.24 8.05 17.25
CA ILE A 167 11.09 7.42 16.60
C ILE A 167 10.07 7.02 17.65
N SER A 168 8.82 7.46 17.47
CA SER A 168 7.71 7.16 18.36
C SER A 168 6.54 6.56 17.60
N TYR A 169 5.92 5.53 18.16
CA TYR A 169 4.70 4.92 17.62
C TYR A 169 3.49 5.48 18.36
N THR A 170 2.47 5.89 17.62
CA THR A 170 1.27 6.54 18.17
C THR A 170 0.00 5.88 17.63
N GLN A 171 -1.11 5.99 18.39
CA GLN A 171 -2.40 5.38 18.06
C GLN A 171 -2.38 3.84 17.99
N HIS A 172 -1.48 3.20 18.74
CA HIS A 172 -1.59 1.78 19.05
C HIS A 172 -2.49 1.61 20.28
N SER A 173 -3.45 0.69 20.24
CA SER A 173 -4.38 0.41 21.35
C SER A 173 -3.73 -0.33 22.54
N THR A 174 -2.40 -0.45 22.57
CA THR A 174 -1.68 -1.13 23.66
C THR A 174 -0.74 -0.17 24.36
N GLU A 175 -0.70 -0.29 25.69
CA GLU A 175 0.00 0.56 26.64
C GLU A 175 1.45 0.90 26.24
N TYR A 176 1.84 2.15 26.53
CA TYR A 176 3.14 2.79 26.29
C TYR A 176 4.37 1.97 26.71
N TYR A 177 4.22 0.95 27.56
CA TYR A 177 5.31 0.15 28.12
C TYR A 177 5.90 -0.91 27.17
N SER A 178 5.21 -1.32 26.10
CA SER A 178 5.78 -2.31 25.15
C SER A 178 6.69 -1.67 24.11
N ILE A 179 6.55 -0.38 23.79
CA ILE A 179 7.21 0.27 22.64
C ILE A 179 8.75 0.28 22.76
N SER A 180 9.29 0.51 23.96
CA SER A 180 10.74 0.50 24.19
C SER A 180 11.36 -0.88 23.95
N LYS A 181 10.64 -1.95 24.32
CA LYS A 181 11.06 -3.35 24.11
C LYS A 181 10.86 -3.79 22.65
N MET A 182 9.83 -3.26 22.00
CA MET A 182 9.55 -3.48 20.57
C MET A 182 10.59 -2.80 19.67
N LEU A 183 10.99 -1.57 20.00
CA LEU A 183 12.07 -0.85 19.33
C LEU A 183 13.40 -1.61 19.44
N SER A 184 13.73 -2.22 20.59
CA SER A 184 14.94 -3.03 20.69
C SER A 184 14.93 -4.24 19.75
N CYS A 185 13.77 -4.85 19.47
CA CYS A 185 13.70 -5.98 18.52
C CYS A 185 13.80 -5.53 17.06
N ILE A 186 13.18 -4.40 16.69
CA ILE A 186 13.16 -3.88 15.31
C ILE A 186 14.49 -3.20 14.93
N LEU A 187 15.20 -2.63 15.92
CA LEU A 187 16.43 -1.85 15.70
C LEU A 187 17.72 -2.64 15.97
N MET A 188 17.63 -3.92 16.35
CA MET A 188 18.79 -4.82 16.52
C MET A 188 18.88 -5.91 15.44
N ALA A 189 17.91 -5.98 14.53
CA ALA A 189 17.90 -6.86 13.36
C ALA A 189 18.38 -6.12 12.11
#